data_AF-A0A075LVZ9-F1
#
_entry.id   AF-A0A075LVZ9-F1
#
_cell.length_a   1.000
_cell.length_b   1.000
_cell.length_c   1.000
_cell.angle_alpha   90.00
_cell.angle_beta   90.00
_cell.angle_gamma   90.00
#
_symmetry.space_group_name_H-M   'P 1'
#
loop_
_entity.id
_entity.type
_entity.pdbx_description
1 polymer ?
#
loop_
_entity_poly.entity_id
_entity_poly.type
_entity_poly.pdbx_seq_one_letter_code
_entity_poly.pdbx_strand_id
1 'polypeptide(L)'
;MNGLRGVIAYTVKKLRESGLYRRTFVQKILYFALPNEMRNELFVPYLYGPYSAGIQRVVQYLEDNPSYILIWEKEMDDAKIKEAIDKLIRFINDEKITTTHLSQLAKVHFLLTNTKGDIERVKRKSISLGWDELIRKDGLIEYRLQELRTLQKEIRDLS
;
A
#
# COMPACT_ATOMS: atom_id res chain seq x y z
N MET A 1 12.08 16.88 -1.31
CA MET A 1 11.09 16.38 -0.33
C MET A 1 11.83 15.90 0.90
N ASN A 2 11.86 16.70 1.95
CA ASN A 2 12.27 16.23 3.28
C ASN A 2 11.05 15.46 3.86
N GLY A 3 11.24 14.25 4.39
CA GLY A 3 10.18 13.50 5.07
C GLY A 3 9.85 12.09 4.55
N LEU A 4 9.95 11.80 3.24
CA LEU A 4 9.57 10.47 2.70
C LEU A 4 10.39 9.32 3.33
N ARG A 5 11.68 9.53 3.57
CA ARG A 5 12.52 8.55 4.29
C ARG A 5 12.04 8.33 5.72
N GLY A 6 11.51 9.37 6.38
CA GLY A 6 10.90 9.27 7.70
C GLY A 6 9.60 8.48 7.67
N VAL A 7 8.74 8.71 6.67
CA VAL A 7 7.53 7.90 6.45
C VAL A 7 7.87 6.42 6.25
N ILE A 8 8.87 6.12 5.40
CA ILE A 8 9.31 4.75 5.13
C ILE A 8 9.90 4.12 6.40
N ALA A 9 10.79 4.84 7.10
CA ALA A 9 11.40 4.36 8.34
C ALA A 9 10.35 4.07 9.42
N TYR A 10 9.39 4.98 9.60
CA TYR A 10 8.27 4.80 10.52
C TYR A 10 7.44 3.56 10.17
N THR A 11 7.10 3.37 8.88
CA THR A 11 6.36 2.20 8.40
C THR A 11 7.12 0.90 8.67
N VAL A 12 8.43 0.87 8.37
CA VAL A 12 9.31 -0.28 8.63
C VAL A 12 9.34 -0.60 10.13
N LYS A 13 9.51 0.41 10.99
CA LYS A 13 9.51 0.25 12.45
C LYS A 13 8.20 -0.37 12.92
N LYS A 14 7.07 0.23 12.57
CA LYS A 14 5.74 -0.23 13.01
C LYS A 14 5.43 -1.65 12.57
N LEU A 15 5.83 -2.02 11.36
CA LEU A 15 5.69 -3.39 10.87
C LEU A 15 6.60 -4.40 11.58
N ARG A 16 7.79 -3.98 12.02
CA ARG A 16 8.68 -4.83 12.83
C ARG A 16 8.14 -5.02 14.23
N GLU A 17 7.68 -3.94 14.87
CA GLU A 17 7.05 -3.97 16.20
C GLU A 17 5.80 -4.84 16.23
N SER A 18 5.01 -4.87 15.16
CA SER A 18 3.81 -5.71 15.05
C SER A 18 4.09 -7.15 14.58
N GLY A 19 5.34 -7.52 14.30
CA GLY A 19 5.68 -8.85 13.78
C GLY A 19 5.26 -9.12 12.33
N LEU A 20 4.73 -8.12 11.62
CA LEU A 20 4.21 -8.23 10.26
C LEU A 20 5.24 -7.92 9.17
N TYR A 21 6.49 -7.59 9.52
CA TYR A 21 7.46 -7.05 8.57
C TYR A 21 7.66 -7.91 7.32
N ARG A 22 7.24 -7.37 6.16
CA ARG A 22 7.49 -7.87 4.81
C ARG A 22 7.63 -6.66 3.88
N ARG A 23 8.58 -6.68 2.94
CA ARG A 23 8.78 -5.56 1.98
C ARG A 23 7.50 -5.23 1.20
N THR A 24 6.71 -6.24 0.85
CA THR A 24 5.41 -6.06 0.19
C THR A 24 4.43 -5.26 1.05
N PHE A 25 4.37 -5.52 2.35
CA PHE A 25 3.51 -4.74 3.25
C PHE A 25 3.95 -3.29 3.33
N VAL A 26 5.26 -3.02 3.41
CA VAL A 26 5.76 -1.64 3.38
C VAL A 26 5.26 -0.92 2.11
N GLN A 27 5.45 -1.54 0.94
CA GLN A 27 5.02 -0.98 -0.34
C GLN A 27 3.52 -0.69 -0.38
N LYS A 28 2.67 -1.65 0.04
CA LYS A 28 1.21 -1.49 -0.06
C LYS A 28 0.63 -0.57 1.01
N ILE A 29 1.18 -0.58 2.23
CA ILE A 29 0.77 0.36 3.27
C ILE A 29 1.11 1.78 2.84
N LEU A 30 2.32 2.02 2.33
CA LEU A 30 2.71 3.35 1.84
C LEU A 30 1.86 3.78 0.64
N TYR A 31 1.54 2.86 -0.27
CA TYR A 31 0.59 3.17 -1.35
C TYR A 31 -0.74 3.69 -0.79
N PHE A 32 -1.35 3.01 0.18
CA PHE A 32 -2.62 3.47 0.75
C PHE A 32 -2.48 4.72 1.63
N ALA A 33 -1.42 4.84 2.42
CA ALA A 33 -1.25 5.93 3.38
C ALA A 33 -0.86 7.27 2.73
N LEU A 34 -0.20 7.24 1.57
CA LEU A 34 0.25 8.46 0.90
C LEU A 34 -0.89 9.16 0.14
N PRO A 35 -0.87 10.50 0.06
CA PRO A 35 -1.81 11.27 -0.75
C PRO A 35 -1.80 10.85 -2.23
N ASN A 36 -2.91 11.08 -2.93
CA ASN A 36 -3.04 10.73 -4.36
C ASN A 36 -1.94 11.27 -5.26
N GLU A 37 -1.55 12.53 -5.06
CA GLU A 37 -0.50 13.18 -5.85
C GLU A 37 0.82 12.42 -5.72
N MET A 38 1.21 12.09 -4.50
CA MET A 38 2.41 11.30 -4.21
C MET A 38 2.28 9.86 -4.69
N ARG A 39 1.10 9.24 -4.58
CA ARG A 39 0.85 7.90 -5.12
C ARG A 39 1.15 7.85 -6.61
N ASN A 40 0.61 8.80 -7.36
CA ASN A 40 0.72 8.86 -8.82
C ASN A 40 2.16 9.13 -9.28
N GLU A 41 2.92 9.91 -8.51
CA GLU A 41 4.33 10.16 -8.78
C GLU A 41 5.22 8.95 -8.46
N LEU A 42 4.97 8.29 -7.34
CA LEU A 42 5.89 7.30 -6.78
C LEU A 42 5.62 5.85 -7.21
N PHE A 43 4.37 5.50 -7.55
CA PHE A 43 3.95 4.13 -7.80
C PHE A 43 3.57 3.89 -9.25
N VAL A 44 4.13 2.82 -9.81
CA VAL A 44 3.81 2.33 -11.15
C VAL A 44 3.20 0.92 -11.07
N PRO A 45 2.42 0.49 -12.07
CA PRO A 45 1.94 -0.89 -12.09
C PRO A 45 3.12 -1.86 -12.21
N TYR A 46 3.07 -2.96 -11.45
CA TYR A 46 4.08 -4.03 -11.45
C TYR A 46 3.40 -5.38 -11.18
N LEU A 47 4.07 -6.51 -11.45
CA LEU A 47 3.49 -7.86 -11.37
C LEU A 47 2.70 -8.14 -10.07
N TYR A 48 3.21 -7.68 -8.93
CA TYR A 48 2.58 -7.85 -7.62
C TYR A 48 1.75 -6.63 -7.16
N GLY A 49 1.30 -5.80 -8.09
CA GLY A 49 0.52 -4.58 -7.85
C GLY A 49 1.38 -3.31 -7.82
N PRO A 50 0.80 -2.15 -7.46
CA PRO A 50 1.50 -0.86 -7.45
C PRO A 50 2.83 -0.93 -6.69
N TYR A 51 3.89 -0.43 -7.29
CA TYR A 51 5.25 -0.59 -6.78
C TYR A 51 6.07 0.68 -6.98
N SER A 52 6.92 0.99 -6.00
CA SER A 52 7.90 2.07 -6.10
C SER A 52 9.33 1.54 -5.90
N ALA A 53 10.14 1.66 -6.94
CA ALA A 53 11.56 1.29 -6.90
C ALA A 53 12.35 2.15 -5.90
N GLY A 54 12.00 3.43 -5.76
CA GLY A 54 12.60 4.34 -4.80
C GLY A 54 12.36 3.89 -3.37
N ILE A 55 11.09 3.61 -3.02
CA ILE A 55 10.74 3.06 -1.71
C ILE A 55 11.46 1.74 -1.46
N GLN A 56 11.53 0.85 -2.45
CA GLN A 56 12.20 -0.44 -2.31
C GLN A 56 13.68 -0.28 -1.92
N ARG A 57 14.40 0.63 -2.58
CA ARG A 57 15.81 0.88 -2.29
C ARG A 57 16.01 1.43 -0.89
N VAL A 58 15.13 2.33 -0.44
CA VAL A 58 15.18 2.86 0.93
C VAL A 58 14.90 1.76 1.95
N VAL A 59 13.93 0.88 1.69
CA VAL A 59 13.65 -0.27 2.57
C VAL A 59 14.86 -1.20 2.65
N GLN A 60 15.51 -1.51 1.52
CA GLN A 60 16.73 -2.32 1.50
C GLN A 60 17.85 -1.66 2.30
N TYR A 61 18.07 -0.36 2.10
CA TYR A 61 19.05 0.39 2.89
C TYR A 61 18.77 0.29 4.40
N LEU A 62 17.52 0.39 4.84
CA LEU A 62 17.15 0.27 6.25
C LEU A 62 17.26 -1.16 6.80
N GLU A 63 17.15 -2.17 5.95
CA GLU A 63 17.44 -3.57 6.33
C GLU A 63 18.93 -3.75 6.61
N ASP A 64 19.79 -3.20 5.75
CA ASP A 64 21.24 -3.25 5.90
C ASP A 64 21.75 -2.32 7.01
N ASN A 65 21.00 -1.25 7.32
CA ASN A 65 21.39 -0.21 8.27
C ASN A 65 20.27 0.08 9.30
N PRO A 66 19.94 -0.86 10.20
CA PRO A 66 18.75 -0.78 11.06
C PRO A 66 18.77 0.38 12.06
N SER A 67 19.94 0.90 12.45
CA SER A 67 20.06 2.09 13.30
C SER A 67 19.40 3.33 12.69
N TYR A 68 19.39 3.43 11.36
CA TYR A 68 18.77 4.54 10.64
C TYR A 68 17.24 4.53 10.72
N ILE A 69 16.62 3.41 11.12
CA ILE A 69 15.17 3.38 11.36
C ILE A 69 14.79 4.37 12.47
N LEU A 70 15.51 4.33 13.60
CA LEU A 70 15.26 5.21 14.75
C LEU A 70 15.69 6.66 14.51
N ILE A 71 16.64 6.88 13.59
CA ILE A 71 17.11 8.22 13.23
C ILE A 71 16.10 8.87 12.29
N TRP A 72 15.76 8.20 11.19
CA TRP A 72 14.91 8.76 10.16
C TRP A 72 13.44 8.81 10.57
N GLU A 73 12.96 7.93 11.44
CA GLU A 73 11.57 8.03 11.92
C GLU A 73 11.28 9.38 12.60
N LYS A 74 12.29 10.04 13.17
CA LYS A 74 12.15 11.35 13.83
C LYS A 74 11.89 12.47 12.83
N GLU A 75 12.18 12.24 11.56
CA GLU A 75 11.88 13.14 10.46
C GLU A 75 10.44 13.01 9.96
N MET A 76 9.67 12.08 10.52
CA MET A 76 8.25 11.94 10.24
C MET A 76 7.45 12.97 11.04
N ASP A 77 6.99 14.03 10.37
CA ASP A 77 6.23 15.13 10.94
C ASP A 77 4.74 15.13 10.55
N ASP A 78 4.35 14.39 9.52
CA ASP A 78 2.97 14.31 9.06
C ASP A 78 2.10 13.38 9.95
N ALA A 79 1.36 13.99 10.88
CA ALA A 79 0.47 13.26 11.78
C ALA A 79 -0.63 12.45 11.06
N LYS A 80 -1.12 12.92 9.90
CA LYS A 80 -2.19 12.23 9.16
C LYS A 80 -1.68 10.96 8.51
N ILE A 81 -0.53 11.02 7.83
CA ILE A 81 0.09 9.84 7.23
C ILE A 81 0.49 8.84 8.32
N LYS A 82 0.99 9.33 9.47
CA LYS A 82 1.31 8.50 10.63
C LYS A 82 0.08 7.73 11.14
N GLU A 83 -1.04 8.43 11.33
CA GLU A 83 -2.30 7.84 11.75
C GLU A 83 -2.83 6.82 10.72
N ALA A 84 -2.72 7.13 9.42
CA ALA A 84 -3.12 6.23 8.34
C ALA A 84 -2.30 4.92 8.37
N ILE A 85 -0.99 5.00 8.55
CA ILE A 85 -0.11 3.83 8.69
C ILE A 85 -0.52 2.98 9.90
N ASP A 86 -0.75 3.61 11.05
CA ASP A 86 -1.12 2.90 12.27
C ASP A 86 -2.48 2.18 12.13
N LYS A 87 -3.46 2.84 11.49
CA LYS A 87 -4.76 2.24 11.16
C LYS A 87 -4.63 1.08 10.18
N LEU A 88 -3.84 1.22 9.12
CA LEU A 88 -3.60 0.16 8.14
C LEU A 88 -2.99 -1.08 8.79
N ILE A 89 -2.02 -0.89 9.69
CA ILE A 89 -1.36 -2.00 10.39
C ILE A 89 -2.34 -2.72 11.32
N ARG A 90 -3.17 -1.96 12.04
CA ARG A 90 -4.24 -2.53 12.87
C ARG A 90 -5.24 -3.32 12.03
N PHE A 91 -5.75 -2.74 10.94
CA PHE A 91 -6.64 -3.43 10.00
C PHE A 91 -6.03 -4.75 9.49
N ILE A 92 -4.75 -4.74 9.10
CA ILE A 92 -4.04 -5.94 8.64
C ILE A 92 -4.00 -7.02 9.73
N ASN A 93 -3.75 -6.64 10.98
CA ASN A 93 -3.73 -7.58 12.10
C ASN A 93 -5.12 -8.13 12.43
N ASP A 94 -6.11 -7.24 12.59
CA ASP A 94 -7.47 -7.58 13.02
C ASP A 94 -8.16 -8.49 12.00
N GLU A 95 -8.05 -8.15 10.71
CA GLU A 95 -8.64 -8.90 9.60
C GLU A 95 -7.73 -10.04 9.08
N LYS A 96 -6.56 -10.24 9.70
CA LYS A 96 -5.56 -11.27 9.31
C LYS A 96 -5.19 -11.22 7.81
N ILE A 97 -5.03 -10.00 7.30
CA ILE A 97 -4.76 -9.74 5.88
C ILE A 97 -3.40 -10.33 5.50
N THR A 98 -3.39 -11.17 4.47
CA THR A 98 -2.15 -11.74 3.91
C THR A 98 -1.47 -10.79 2.92
N THR A 99 -0.21 -11.04 2.57
CA THR A 99 0.52 -10.29 1.52
C THR A 99 -0.19 -10.34 0.16
N THR A 100 -0.72 -11.50 -0.21
CA THR A 100 -1.50 -11.68 -1.44
C THR A 100 -2.78 -10.86 -1.40
N HIS A 101 -3.51 -10.90 -0.28
CA HIS A 101 -4.76 -10.15 -0.10
C HIS A 101 -4.50 -8.64 -0.19
N LEU A 102 -3.54 -8.10 0.55
CA LEU A 102 -3.21 -6.68 0.49
C LEU A 102 -2.75 -6.24 -0.90
N SER A 103 -2.03 -7.11 -1.61
CA SER A 103 -1.62 -6.84 -3.00
C SER A 103 -2.83 -6.79 -3.94
N GLN A 104 -3.80 -7.68 -3.79
CA GLN A 104 -5.04 -7.65 -4.56
C GLN A 104 -5.86 -6.38 -4.28
N LEU A 105 -5.97 -5.96 -3.01
CA LEU A 105 -6.61 -4.69 -2.65
C LEU A 105 -5.94 -3.50 -3.36
N ALA A 106 -4.61 -3.43 -3.31
CA ALA A 106 -3.85 -2.35 -3.95
C ALA A 106 -4.02 -2.35 -5.47
N LYS A 107 -4.05 -3.53 -6.11
CA LYS A 107 -4.31 -3.67 -7.55
C LYS A 107 -5.69 -3.17 -7.93
N VAL A 108 -6.73 -3.62 -7.22
CA VAL A 108 -8.11 -3.19 -7.48
C VAL A 108 -8.24 -1.68 -7.29
N HIS A 109 -7.71 -1.13 -6.20
CA HIS A 109 -7.68 0.32 -5.97
C HIS A 109 -7.02 1.07 -7.13
N PHE A 110 -5.82 0.64 -7.53
CA PHE A 110 -5.07 1.26 -8.63
C PHE A 110 -5.87 1.27 -9.93
N LEU A 111 -6.48 0.14 -10.29
CA LEU A 111 -7.27 0.03 -11.51
C LEU A 111 -8.47 0.98 -11.45
N LEU A 112 -9.21 1.01 -10.35
CA LEU A 112 -10.40 1.85 -10.19
C LEU A 112 -10.09 3.34 -10.34
N THR A 113 -9.02 3.81 -9.70
CA THR A 113 -8.56 5.20 -9.84
C THR A 113 -8.24 5.52 -11.31
N ASN A 114 -7.65 4.58 -12.03
CA ASN A 114 -7.24 4.72 -13.43
C ASN A 114 -8.34 4.39 -14.47
N THR A 115 -9.52 3.91 -14.04
CA THR A 115 -10.66 3.59 -14.91
C THR A 115 -11.92 4.36 -14.57
N LYS A 116 -11.87 5.25 -13.58
CA LYS A 116 -13.03 6.00 -13.06
C LYS A 116 -14.16 5.08 -12.59
N GLY A 117 -13.81 3.93 -12.02
CA GLY A 117 -14.78 2.97 -11.46
C GLY A 117 -15.48 2.04 -12.46
N ASP A 118 -15.17 2.10 -13.76
CA ASP A 118 -15.73 1.18 -14.76
C ASP A 118 -15.14 -0.24 -14.59
N ILE A 119 -15.96 -1.17 -14.10
CA ILE A 119 -15.58 -2.56 -13.79
C ILE A 119 -15.11 -3.33 -15.02
N GLU A 120 -15.74 -3.13 -16.18
CA GLU A 120 -15.33 -3.82 -17.40
C GLU A 120 -13.98 -3.31 -17.89
N ARG A 121 -13.69 -2.01 -17.70
CA ARG A 121 -12.33 -1.48 -17.91
C ARG A 121 -11.32 -2.01 -16.89
N VAL A 122 -11.72 -2.19 -15.62
CA VAL A 122 -10.86 -2.82 -14.60
C VAL A 122 -10.46 -4.21 -15.05
N LYS A 123 -11.43 -5.06 -15.44
CA LYS A 123 -11.17 -6.43 -15.93
C LYS A 123 -10.19 -6.44 -17.11
N ARG A 124 -10.45 -5.61 -18.14
CA ARG A 124 -9.55 -5.50 -19.31
C ARG A 124 -8.14 -5.04 -18.94
N LYS A 125 -8.00 -4.01 -18.10
CA LYS A 125 -6.69 -3.53 -17.65
C LYS A 125 -5.95 -4.56 -16.80
N SER A 126 -6.68 -5.33 -15.98
CA SER A 126 -6.12 -6.41 -15.18
C SER A 126 -5.35 -7.41 -16.05
N ILE A 127 -5.93 -7.81 -17.18
CA ILE A 127 -5.28 -8.72 -18.15
C ILE A 127 -4.01 -8.06 -18.71
N SER A 128 -4.10 -6.81 -19.19
CA SER A 128 -2.96 -6.13 -19.82
C SER A 128 -1.77 -5.93 -18.88
N LEU A 129 -2.00 -5.86 -17.57
CA LEU A 129 -0.96 -5.70 -16.54
C LEU A 129 -0.46 -7.04 -15.98
N GLY A 130 -0.96 -8.17 -16.49
CA GLY A 130 -0.63 -9.50 -15.98
C GLY A 130 -1.16 -9.75 -14.57
N TRP A 131 -2.30 -9.13 -14.22
CA TRP A 131 -3.02 -9.32 -12.96
C TRP A 131 -4.26 -10.18 -13.18
N ASP A 132 -4.09 -11.27 -13.92
CA ASP A 132 -5.18 -12.16 -14.30
C ASP A 132 -5.76 -12.90 -13.10
N GLU A 133 -5.05 -12.98 -11.97
CA GLU A 133 -5.60 -13.55 -10.74
C GLU A 133 -6.82 -12.81 -10.21
N LEU A 134 -6.99 -11.53 -10.56
CA LEU A 134 -8.19 -10.75 -10.17
C LEU A 134 -9.44 -11.17 -10.94
N ILE A 135 -9.28 -11.77 -12.12
CA ILE A 135 -10.39 -12.18 -12.99
C ILE A 135 -10.57 -13.70 -13.07
N ARG A 136 -9.58 -14.48 -12.64
CA ARG A 136 -9.67 -15.96 -12.60
C ARG A 136 -10.73 -16.45 -11.60
N LYS A 137 -11.04 -15.67 -10.57
CA LYS A 137 -12.04 -15.98 -9.57
C LYS A 137 -13.21 -15.01 -9.72
N ASP A 138 -14.37 -15.54 -10.11
CA ASP A 138 -15.59 -14.77 -10.25
C ASP A 138 -15.92 -14.01 -8.97
N GLY A 139 -16.28 -12.73 -9.11
CA GLY A 139 -16.66 -11.85 -8.01
C GLY A 139 -15.49 -11.35 -7.15
N LEU A 140 -14.23 -11.67 -7.45
CA LEU A 140 -13.10 -11.25 -6.62
C LEU A 140 -12.91 -9.73 -6.63
N ILE A 141 -13.06 -9.07 -7.79
CA ILE A 141 -12.95 -7.61 -7.90
C ILE A 141 -14.02 -6.93 -7.05
N GLU A 142 -15.26 -7.39 -7.14
CA GLU A 142 -16.42 -6.90 -6.40
C GLU A 142 -16.25 -7.12 -4.88
N TYR A 143 -15.72 -8.28 -4.49
CA TYR A 143 -15.41 -8.56 -3.09
C TYR A 143 -14.31 -7.64 -2.55
N ARG A 144 -13.20 -7.47 -3.28
CA ARG A 144 -12.12 -6.54 -2.91
C ARG A 144 -12.59 -5.09 -2.88
N LEU A 145 -13.52 -4.71 -3.75
CA LEU A 145 -14.16 -3.41 -3.75
C LEU A 145 -14.92 -3.14 -2.45
N GLN A 146 -15.64 -4.13 -1.93
CA GLN A 146 -16.36 -3.99 -0.67
C GLN A 146 -15.38 -3.81 0.51
N GLU A 147 -14.29 -4.57 0.52
CA GLU A 147 -13.23 -4.42 1.53
C GLU A 147 -12.53 -3.05 1.44
N LEU A 148 -12.26 -2.55 0.24
CA LEU A 148 -11.69 -1.21 0.03
C LEU A 148 -12.59 -0.11 0.59
N ARG A 149 -13.92 -0.27 0.50
CA ARG A 149 -14.87 0.68 1.10
C ARG A 149 -14.83 0.66 2.62
N THR A 150 -14.64 -0.51 3.23
CA THR A 150 -14.42 -0.62 4.68
C THR A 150 -13.12 0.08 5.07
N LEU A 151 -12.04 -0.23 4.36
CA LEU A 151 -10.73 0.38 4.57
C LEU A 151 -10.76 1.92 4.43
N GLN A 152 -11.48 2.41 3.41
CA GLN A 152 -11.73 3.85 3.19
C GLN A 152 -12.42 4.52 4.38
N LYS A 153 -13.41 3.87 4.99
CA LYS A 153 -14.11 4.40 6.17
C LYS A 153 -13.19 4.50 7.39
N GLU A 154 -12.27 3.56 7.55
CA GLU A 154 -11.33 3.54 8.66
C GLU A 154 -10.23 4.61 8.51
N ILE A 155 -9.71 4.79 7.30
CA ILE A 155 -8.56 5.68 7.01
C ILE A 155 -9.00 7.09 6.61
N ARG A 156 -10.30 7.33 6.37
CA ARG A 156 -10.98 8.60 6.00
C ARG A 156 -10.46 9.38 4.77
N ASP A 157 -9.27 9.12 4.23
CA ASP A 157 -8.67 9.96 3.17
C ASP A 157 -8.11 9.18 1.95
N LEU A 158 -8.66 8.01 1.58
CA LEU A 158 -8.18 7.29 0.38
C LEU A 158 -8.73 7.84 -0.96
N SER A 159 -9.56 8.89 -0.94
CA SER A 159 -10.19 9.48 -2.13
C SER A 159 -9.26 10.35 -2.95
#